data_AF-A0A495X6E1-F1
#
_entry.id   AF-A0A495X6E1-F1
#
_cell.length_a   1.000
_cell.length_b   1.000
_cell.length_c   1.000
_cell.angle_alpha   90.00
_cell.angle_beta   90.00
_cell.angle_gamma   90.00
#
_symmetry.space_group_name_H-M   'P 1'
#
loop_
_entity.id
_entity.type
_entity.pdbx_description
1 polymer ?
#
loop_
_entity_poly.entity_id
_entity_poly.type
_entity_poly.pdbx_seq_one_letter_code
_entity_poly.pdbx_strand_id
1 'polypeptide(L)'
;MKVTVDGTAVPARPGQTVAAALLAAGRPTWRDTRGGGRPRGLFCGIGVCFDCLVVVNGVPDVRACQRVLADGDDIRTQRGAELPR
;
A
#
# COMPACT_ATOMS: atom_id res chain seq x y z
N MET A 1 9.69 -13.97 0.05
CA MET A 1 9.33 -13.43 1.38
C MET A 1 7.87 -13.74 1.64
N LYS A 2 7.47 -13.93 2.90
CA LYS A 2 6.08 -14.06 3.32
C LYS A 2 5.50 -12.66 3.50
N VAL A 3 4.58 -12.27 2.63
CA VAL A 3 3.88 -10.99 2.71
C VAL A 3 2.41 -11.26 2.47
N THR A 4 1.55 -10.70 3.30
CA THR A 4 0.09 -10.77 3.12
C THR A 4 -0.44 -9.41 2.72
N VAL A 5 -1.45 -9.42 1.85
CA VAL A 5 -2.23 -8.23 1.54
C VAL A 5 -3.70 -8.56 1.71
N ASP A 6 -4.36 -7.84 2.62
CA ASP A 6 -5.76 -8.10 3.01
C ASP A 6 -6.00 -9.60 3.35
N GLY A 7 -5.04 -10.20 4.07
CA GLY A 7 -5.08 -11.62 4.46
C GLY A 7 -4.67 -12.61 3.35
N THR A 8 -4.41 -12.16 2.13
CA THR A 8 -4.00 -13.04 1.01
C THR A 8 -2.49 -12.99 0.82
N ALA A 9 -1.84 -14.16 0.75
CA ALA A 9 -0.41 -14.23 0.45
C ALA A 9 -0.11 -13.72 -0.96
N VAL A 10 0.89 -12.85 -1.11
CA VAL A 10 1.32 -12.31 -2.41
C VAL A 10 2.78 -12.65 -2.71
N PRO A 11 3.15 -12.85 -4.00
CA PRO A 11 4.55 -12.97 -4.38
C PRO A 11 5.34 -11.72 -4.02
N ALA A 12 6.38 -11.86 -3.20
CA ALA A 12 7.23 -10.76 -2.76
C ALA A 12 8.72 -11.14 -2.83
N ARG A 13 9.51 -10.27 -3.46
CA ARG A 13 10.96 -10.37 -3.63
C ARG A 13 11.68 -9.35 -2.74
N PRO A 14 12.82 -9.71 -2.13
CA PRO A 14 13.63 -8.75 -1.38
C PRO A 14 13.93 -7.48 -2.19
N GLY A 15 13.89 -6.33 -1.51
CA GLY A 15 14.15 -5.02 -2.13
C GLY A 15 12.96 -4.39 -2.87
N GLN A 16 11.84 -5.10 -3.06
CA GLN A 16 10.63 -4.49 -3.60
C GLN A 16 10.01 -3.51 -2.60
N THR A 17 9.42 -2.44 -3.12
CA THR A 17 8.49 -1.60 -2.34
C THR A 17 7.13 -2.29 -2.23
N VAL A 18 6.33 -1.88 -1.24
CA VAL A 18 4.94 -2.34 -1.11
C VAL A 18 4.16 -2.07 -2.41
N ALA A 19 4.32 -0.90 -3.01
CA ALA A 19 3.66 -0.57 -4.28
C ALA A 19 4.09 -1.50 -5.43
N ALA A 20 5.37 -1.87 -5.50
CA ALA A 20 5.85 -2.79 -6.52
C ALA A 20 5.22 -4.19 -6.37
N ALA A 21 5.07 -4.69 -5.15
CA ALA A 21 4.39 -5.97 -4.91
C ALA A 21 2.89 -5.91 -5.23
N LEU A 22 2.20 -4.82 -4.88
CA LEU A 22 0.78 -4.65 -5.22
C LEU A 22 0.55 -4.63 -6.74
N LEU A 23 1.39 -3.91 -7.48
CA LEU A 23 1.33 -3.90 -8.95
C LEU A 23 1.65 -5.27 -9.54
N ALA A 24 2.68 -5.96 -9.04
CA ALA A 24 3.04 -7.31 -9.49
C ALA A 24 1.92 -8.33 -9.20
N ALA A 25 1.13 -8.12 -8.14
CA ALA A 25 -0.05 -8.90 -7.82
C ALA A 25 -1.30 -8.50 -8.64
N GLY A 26 -1.16 -7.62 -9.64
CA GLY A 26 -2.26 -7.21 -10.52
C GLY A 26 -3.25 -6.25 -9.87
N ARG A 27 -2.86 -5.53 -8.81
CA ARG A 27 -3.72 -4.57 -8.10
C ARG A 27 -3.33 -3.14 -8.49
N PRO A 28 -3.97 -2.51 -9.49
CA PRO A 28 -3.65 -1.14 -9.90
C PRO A 28 -4.16 -0.07 -8.90
N THR A 29 -5.11 -0.45 -8.05
CA THR A 29 -5.76 0.42 -7.06
C THR A 29 -5.92 -0.33 -5.73
N TRP A 30 -5.66 0.33 -4.60
CA TRP A 30 -5.65 -0.28 -3.25
C TRP A 30 -6.11 0.68 -2.15
N ARG A 31 -6.68 1.80 -2.55
CA ARG A 31 -7.15 2.87 -1.68
C ARG A 31 -8.29 3.60 -2.35
N ASP A 32 -9.16 4.20 -1.55
CA ASP A 32 -10.14 5.18 -2.03
C ASP A 32 -9.92 6.56 -1.42
N THR A 33 -10.26 7.62 -2.17
CA THR A 33 -10.29 8.99 -1.64
C THR A 33 -11.33 9.11 -0.52
N ARG A 34 -11.01 9.87 0.54
CA ARG A 34 -11.93 10.12 1.65
C ARG A 34 -13.26 10.71 1.17
N GLY A 35 -13.20 11.68 0.27
CA GLY A 35 -14.37 12.24 -0.41
C GLY A 35 -14.64 11.49 -1.71
N GLY A 36 -15.88 11.04 -1.90
CA GLY A 36 -16.35 10.48 -3.17
C GLY A 36 -15.83 9.08 -3.54
N GLY A 37 -15.04 8.42 -2.70
CA GLY A 37 -14.68 7.00 -2.86
C GLY A 37 -13.99 6.67 -4.18
N ARG A 38 -13.18 7.60 -4.72
CA ARG A 38 -12.53 7.40 -6.02
C ARG A 38 -11.28 6.54 -5.81
N PRO A 39 -11.05 5.51 -6.65
CA PRO A 39 -9.93 4.61 -6.47
C PRO A 39 -8.60 5.32 -6.69
N ARG A 40 -7.60 4.91 -5.91
CA ARG A 40 -6.23 5.42 -5.86
C ARG A 40 -5.24 4.26 -5.72
N GLY A 41 -4.02 4.50 -6.18
CA GLY A 41 -2.92 3.54 -6.21
C GLY A 41 -1.59 4.26 -6.42
N LEU A 42 -0.65 3.62 -7.12
CA LEU A 42 0.61 4.27 -7.47
C LEU A 42 0.39 5.31 -8.57
N PHE A 43 0.91 6.52 -8.34
CA PHE A 43 0.94 7.58 -9.35
C PHE A 43 2.36 8.14 -9.50
N CYS A 44 2.84 8.91 -8.51
CA CYS A 44 4.13 9.61 -8.64
C CYS A 44 5.37 8.73 -8.42
N GLY A 45 5.27 7.60 -7.70
CA GLY A 45 6.43 6.76 -7.35
C GLY A 45 7.42 7.34 -6.33
N ILE A 46 7.42 8.65 -6.12
CA ILE A 46 8.43 9.38 -5.33
C ILE A 46 7.93 9.87 -3.96
N GLY A 47 6.67 9.57 -3.61
CA GLY A 47 6.12 9.87 -2.28
C GLY A 47 5.46 11.24 -2.11
N VAL A 48 5.35 12.07 -3.16
CA VAL A 48 4.81 13.43 -3.05
C VAL A 48 3.27 13.52 -3.14
N CYS A 49 2.60 12.57 -3.83
CA CYS A 49 1.16 12.71 -4.11
C CYS A 49 0.23 12.13 -3.03
N PHE A 50 0.75 11.29 -2.13
CA PHE A 50 -0.05 10.60 -1.10
C PHE A 50 -1.22 9.75 -1.62
N ASP A 51 -1.22 9.32 -2.89
CA ASP A 51 -2.29 8.46 -3.43
C ASP A 51 -2.09 6.97 -3.11
N CYS A 52 -0.87 6.56 -2.79
CA CYS A 52 -0.52 5.15 -2.59
C CYS A 52 -0.55 4.70 -1.14
N LEU A 53 -1.38 5.30 -0.28
CA LEU A 53 -1.41 4.96 1.14
C LEU A 53 -1.97 3.57 1.40
N VAL A 54 -1.38 2.90 2.38
CA VAL A 54 -1.77 1.59 2.91
C VAL A 54 -1.52 1.56 4.42
N VAL A 55 -2.05 0.55 5.09
CA VAL A 55 -1.64 0.19 6.44
C VAL A 55 -0.58 -0.91 6.37
N VAL A 56 0.52 -0.77 7.09
CA VAL A 56 1.56 -1.82 7.19
C VAL A 56 1.77 -2.16 8.66
N ASN A 57 1.55 -3.42 9.05
CA ASN A 57 1.73 -3.90 10.42
C ASN A 57 1.02 -3.03 11.47
N GLY A 58 -0.19 -2.56 11.14
CA GLY A 58 -0.98 -1.68 12.01
C GLY A 58 -0.68 -0.19 11.89
N VAL A 59 0.38 0.23 11.19
CA VAL A 59 0.72 1.64 10.99
C VAL A 59 -0.02 2.20 9.77
N PRO A 60 -0.93 3.17 9.93
CA PRO A 60 -1.69 3.75 8.82
C PRO A 60 -0.86 4.75 8.00
N ASP A 61 -1.42 5.19 6.88
CA ASP A 61 -0.87 6.25 6.02
C ASP A 61 0.57 6.02 5.53
N VAL A 62 0.97 4.75 5.44
CA VAL A 62 2.28 4.38 4.91
C VAL A 62 2.27 4.56 3.40
N ARG A 63 3.23 5.34 2.88
CA ARG A 63 3.42 5.49 1.44
C ARG A 63 3.97 4.20 0.85
N ALA A 64 3.12 3.44 0.17
CA ALA A 64 3.51 2.15 -0.43
C ALA A 64 4.69 2.27 -1.39
N CYS A 65 4.85 3.41 -2.07
CA CYS A 65 5.96 3.66 -2.99
C CYS A 65 7.32 3.88 -2.32
N GLN A 66 7.36 4.15 -1.01
CA GLN A 66 8.59 4.44 -0.26
C GLN A 66 8.93 3.35 0.77
N ARG A 67 7.95 2.52 1.18
CA ARG A 67 8.17 1.41 2.11
C ARG A 67 8.68 0.18 1.37
N VAL A 68 9.96 -0.17 1.57
CA VAL A 68 10.55 -1.46 1.14
C VAL A 68 10.00 -2.58 2.01
N LEU A 69 9.60 -3.71 1.42
CA LEU A 69 9.04 -4.86 2.13
C LEU A 69 10.06 -5.53 3.07
N ALA A 70 9.53 -6.07 4.17
CA ALA A 70 10.19 -6.98 5.08
C ALA A 70 9.46 -8.34 5.07
N ASP A 71 10.18 -9.40 5.43
CA ASP A 71 9.56 -10.71 5.62
C ASP A 71 8.57 -10.66 6.80
N GLY A 72 7.37 -11.19 6.60
CA GLY A 72 6.27 -11.16 7.56
C GLY A 72 5.39 -9.92 7.51
N ASP A 73 5.60 -8.97 6.59
CA ASP A 73 4.75 -7.78 6.48
C ASP A 73 3.27 -8.15 6.20
N ASP A 74 2.37 -7.59 7.01
CA ASP A 74 0.93 -7.56 6.79
C ASP A 74 0.52 -6.19 6.25
N ILE A 75 0.03 -6.17 5.02
CA ILE A 75 -0.42 -4.96 4.34
C ILE A 75 -1.94 -4.98 4.25
N ARG A 76 -2.57 -3.85 4.56
CA ARG A 76 -4.01 -3.68 4.38
C ARG A 76 -4.31 -2.46 3.53
N THR A 77 -5.28 -2.63 2.64
CA THR A 77 -5.89 -1.52 1.90
C THR A 77 -6.52 -0.52 2.86
N GLN A 78 -6.58 0.75 2.45
CA GLN A 78 -7.00 1.84 3.31
C GLN A 78 -8.09 2.69 2.65
N ARG A 79 -9.06 3.14 3.45
CA ARG A 79 -10.01 4.18 3.03
C ARG A 79 -9.54 5.54 3.50
N GLY A 80 -9.36 6.48 2.56
CA GLY A 80 -8.92 7.84 2.87
C GLY A 80 -7.49 7.89 3.43
N ALA A 81 -7.19 8.96 4.15
CA ALA A 81 -6.03 9.09 5.04
C ALA A 81 -6.52 9.18 6.49
N GLU A 82 -5.71 8.73 7.44
CA GLU A 82 -5.99 8.82 8.88
C GLU A 82 -5.44 10.14 9.43
N LEU A 83 -6.29 11.18 9.46
CA LEU A 83 -5.90 12.48 9.95
C LEU A 83 -5.98 12.54 11.49
N PRO A 84 -5.07 13.27 12.15
CA PRO A 84 -5.23 13.63 13.56
C PRO A 84 -6.61 14.27 13.79
N ARG A 85 -7.24 13.92 14.91
CA ARG A 85 -8.49 14.57 15.35
C ARG A 85 -8.22 15.94 15.93
#